data_AF-A0A395I4F5-F1
#
_entry.id   AF-A0A395I4F5-F1
#
_cell.length_a   1.000
_cell.length_b   1.000
_cell.length_c   1.000
_cell.angle_alpha   90.00
_cell.angle_beta   90.00
_cell.angle_gamma   90.00
#
_symmetry.space_group_name_H-M   'P 1'
#
loop_
_entity.id
_entity.type
_entity.pdbx_description
1 polymer ?
#
loop_
_entity_poly.entity_id
_entity_poly.type
_entity_poly.pdbx_seq_one_letter_code
_entity_poly.pdbx_strand_id
1 'polypeptide(L)'
;MSNLLSASTLEPHLIRKLDQIVAKWRASNHEPSPLLLHLYRNSANIDVLRRIIQNHIALITRRSQDAADGEISLYDRALVEIGQNGLGIGSEVQDFYLTEFLGANISCSVNQQVASDYMQFNLELDNAFGLGDSDSVTGAASALIDPSVGADAPATQGAPGRPGSPCHGVSIQPNINRLIIRFRQAKNDFYRRSESNTDTESSVRFLRDTAENALQYLRANGRPNHSLIPDIEYHFRLARDRAAQLSGGRQRRFEDPSRGPGIPYRGPRREDSRRFVGDPTPRPRVYEAPRGGDPGRPFEEPSNGNSDNPEGSVSLPHKRKRPIDSYRPSRDN
;
A
#
# COMPACT_ATOMS: atom_id res chain seq x y z
N MET A 1 -11.77 -22.14 28.11
CA MET A 1 -13.05 -21.43 27.96
C MET A 1 -12.88 -20.40 26.85
N SER A 2 -12.95 -20.83 25.60
CA SER A 2 -12.64 -20.01 24.42
C SER A 2 -13.84 -19.98 23.48
N ASN A 3 -14.98 -19.52 24.01
CA ASN A 3 -16.18 -19.26 23.23
C ASN A 3 -16.50 -17.79 23.44
N LEU A 4 -16.36 -16.98 22.38
CA LEU A 4 -17.09 -15.71 22.11
C LEU A 4 -16.48 -14.94 20.93
N LEU A 5 -16.02 -15.64 19.89
CA LEU A 5 -16.11 -15.13 18.52
C LEU A 5 -17.05 -16.11 17.83
N SER A 6 -18.34 -15.77 17.79
CA SER A 6 -19.32 -16.53 17.03
C SER A 6 -18.77 -16.70 15.63
N ALA A 7 -18.76 -17.93 15.11
CA ALA A 7 -18.33 -18.26 13.75
C ALA A 7 -19.34 -17.72 12.72
N SER A 8 -19.60 -16.41 12.75
CA SER A 8 -20.44 -15.72 11.80
C SER A 8 -19.64 -15.41 10.53
N THR A 9 -20.00 -16.15 9.49
CA THR A 9 -19.93 -15.83 8.06
C THR A 9 -18.56 -15.62 7.43
N LEU A 10 -17.45 -16.03 8.04
CA LEU A 10 -16.18 -16.04 7.32
C LEU A 10 -16.09 -17.30 6.45
N GLU A 11 -15.83 -17.12 5.15
CA GLU A 11 -15.63 -18.22 4.22
C GLU A 11 -14.53 -19.19 4.71
N PRO A 12 -14.67 -20.53 4.53
CA PRO A 12 -13.74 -21.51 5.10
C PRO A 12 -12.27 -21.31 4.71
N HIS A 13 -12.01 -20.81 3.49
CA HIS A 13 -10.67 -20.52 3.02
C HIS A 13 -10.04 -19.30 3.72
N LEU A 14 -10.86 -18.32 4.12
CA LEU A 14 -10.41 -17.17 4.91
C LEU A 14 -10.11 -17.56 6.35
N ILE A 15 -10.88 -18.50 6.92
CA ILE A 15 -10.59 -19.05 8.26
C ILE A 15 -9.21 -19.70 8.25
N ARG A 16 -8.94 -20.58 7.27
CA ARG A 16 -7.62 -21.21 7.12
C ARG A 16 -6.49 -20.18 6.97
N LYS A 17 -6.75 -19.09 6.25
CA LYS A 17 -5.76 -18.01 6.08
C LYS A 17 -5.56 -17.22 7.37
N LEU A 18 -6.62 -16.95 8.13
CA LEU A 18 -6.55 -16.34 9.45
C LEU A 18 -5.69 -17.19 10.38
N ASP A 19 -5.99 -18.49 10.48
CA ASP A 19 -5.26 -19.44 11.31
C ASP A 19 -3.78 -19.47 10.93
N GLN A 20 -3.45 -19.44 9.63
CA GLN A 20 -2.06 -19.36 9.16
C GLN A 20 -1.36 -18.09 9.60
N ILE A 21 -2.03 -16.92 9.53
CA ILE A 21 -1.46 -15.65 9.99
C ILE A 21 -1.24 -15.71 11.50
N VAL A 22 -2.25 -16.11 12.27
CA VAL A 22 -2.18 -16.20 13.73
C VAL A 22 -1.09 -17.19 14.17
N ALA A 23 -1.03 -18.36 13.53
CA ALA A 23 0.01 -19.35 13.80
C ALA A 23 1.40 -18.81 13.47
N LYS A 24 1.59 -18.13 12.34
CA LYS A 24 2.87 -17.51 11.97
C LYS A 24 3.38 -16.57 13.06
N TRP A 25 2.50 -15.74 13.61
CA TRP A 25 2.88 -14.73 14.60
C TRP A 25 2.94 -15.26 16.05
N ARG A 26 2.21 -16.34 16.38
CA ARG A 26 2.26 -17.00 17.71
C ARG A 26 3.32 -18.10 17.85
N ALA A 27 3.68 -18.78 16.75
CA ALA A 27 4.57 -19.96 16.80
C ALA A 27 6.05 -19.61 17.03
N SER A 28 6.41 -18.34 16.90
CA SER A 28 7.77 -17.88 17.17
C SER A 28 7.81 -17.37 18.61
N ASN A 29 8.78 -17.79 19.41
CA ASN A 29 9.25 -16.97 20.54
C ASN A 29 9.72 -15.65 19.93
N HIS A 30 8.79 -14.71 19.75
CA HIS A 30 8.97 -13.61 18.82
C HIS A 30 9.95 -12.62 19.44
N GLU A 31 11.22 -12.76 19.07
CA GLU A 31 12.20 -11.73 19.37
C GLU A 31 11.72 -10.42 18.75
N PRO A 32 11.74 -9.32 19.51
CA PRO A 32 11.30 -8.03 19.01
C PRO A 32 12.16 -7.65 17.80
N SER A 33 11.51 -7.20 16.73
CA SER A 33 12.20 -6.76 15.53
C SER A 33 13.21 -5.64 15.82
N PRO A 34 14.21 -5.41 14.95
CA PRO A 34 15.13 -4.28 15.10
C PRO A 34 14.43 -2.91 15.20
N LEU A 35 13.27 -2.76 14.55
CA LEU A 35 12.44 -1.56 14.64
C LEU A 35 11.79 -1.44 16.02
N LEU A 36 11.23 -2.52 16.54
CA LEU A 36 10.60 -2.53 17.86
C LEU A 36 11.64 -2.35 18.97
N LEU A 37 12.82 -2.97 18.85
CA LEU A 37 13.98 -2.74 19.72
C LEU A 37 14.43 -1.28 19.71
N HIS A 38 14.37 -0.61 18.55
CA HIS A 38 14.64 0.82 18.47
C HIS A 38 13.59 1.63 19.26
N LEU A 39 12.30 1.30 19.11
CA LEU A 39 11.24 1.94 19.88
C LEU A 39 11.34 1.64 21.39
N TYR A 40 11.80 0.45 21.78
CA TYR A 40 12.04 0.06 23.18
C TYR A 40 13.07 0.94 23.88
N ARG A 41 13.94 1.64 23.15
CA ARG A 41 14.87 2.62 23.72
C ARG A 41 14.17 3.83 24.33
N ASN A 42 12.92 4.08 23.98
CA ASN A 42 12.10 5.14 24.53
C ASN A 42 10.80 4.54 25.08
N SER A 43 10.67 4.48 26.40
CA SER A 43 9.47 3.92 27.06
C SER A 43 8.18 4.62 26.64
N ALA A 44 8.22 5.95 26.45
CA ALA A 44 7.04 6.72 26.04
C ALA A 44 6.50 6.27 24.66
N ASN A 45 7.41 5.92 23.73
CA ASN A 45 7.02 5.41 22.42
C ASN A 45 6.28 4.07 22.53
N ILE A 46 6.67 3.23 23.47
CA ILE A 46 6.06 1.91 23.68
C ILE A 46 4.75 1.99 24.41
N ASP A 47 4.63 2.87 25.39
CA ASP A 47 3.36 3.10 26.07
C ASP A 47 2.32 3.69 25.12
N VAL A 48 2.74 4.59 24.21
CA VAL A 48 1.86 5.08 23.14
C VAL A 48 1.52 3.99 22.13
N LEU A 49 2.50 3.20 21.66
CA LEU A 49 2.21 2.08 20.75
C LEU A 49 1.23 1.09 21.37
N ARG A 50 1.40 0.73 22.65
CA ARG A 50 0.49 -0.16 23.37
C ARG A 50 -0.93 0.41 23.41
N ARG A 51 -1.08 1.69 23.77
CA ARG A 51 -2.37 2.39 23.81
C ARG A 51 -3.04 2.46 22.44
N ILE A 52 -2.28 2.78 21.39
CA ILE A 52 -2.79 2.78 20.00
C ILE A 52 -3.35 1.42 19.61
N ILE A 53 -2.61 0.34 19.90
CA ILE A 53 -3.04 -1.03 19.59
C ILE A 53 -4.28 -1.41 20.41
N GLN A 54 -4.29 -1.13 21.71
CA GLN A 54 -5.44 -1.33 22.60
C GLN A 54 -6.69 -0.64 22.07
N ASN A 55 -6.57 0.65 21.73
CA ASN A 55 -7.66 1.44 21.19
C ASN A 55 -8.11 0.89 19.83
N HIS A 56 -7.18 0.42 18.98
CA HIS A 56 -7.54 -0.17 17.70
C HIS A 56 -8.33 -1.46 17.89
N ILE A 57 -7.88 -2.36 18.77
CA ILE A 57 -8.60 -3.59 19.11
C ILE A 57 -9.99 -3.26 19.67
N ALA A 58 -10.10 -2.29 20.59
CA ALA A 58 -11.38 -1.86 21.14
C ALA A 58 -12.34 -1.28 20.08
N LEU A 59 -11.81 -0.62 19.05
CA LEU A 59 -12.60 -0.15 17.91
C LEU A 59 -13.05 -1.31 17.03
N ILE A 60 -12.18 -2.29 16.76
CA ILE A 60 -12.51 -3.47 15.95
C ILE A 60 -13.61 -4.29 16.63
N THR A 61 -13.53 -4.51 17.94
CA THR A 61 -14.53 -5.30 18.69
C THR A 61 -15.91 -4.65 18.75
N ARG A 62 -15.99 -3.32 18.57
CA ARG A 62 -17.27 -2.58 18.51
C ARG A 62 -17.92 -2.57 17.12
N ARG A 63 -17.21 -3.00 16.07
CA ARG A 63 -17.74 -3.07 14.70
C ARG A 63 -18.49 -4.38 14.47
N SER A 64 -19.27 -4.42 13.40
CA SER A 64 -19.92 -5.65 12.96
C SER A 64 -18.87 -6.72 12.67
N GLN A 65 -19.04 -7.88 13.32
CA GLN A 65 -18.23 -9.08 13.09
C GLN A 65 -18.77 -9.92 11.93
N ASP A 66 -19.85 -9.50 11.27
CA ASP A 66 -20.34 -10.18 10.08
C ASP A 66 -19.43 -9.88 8.88
N ALA A 67 -19.03 -10.93 8.16
CA ALA A 67 -18.23 -10.75 6.95
C ALA A 67 -19.01 -10.05 5.84
N ALA A 68 -20.35 -10.18 5.83
CA ALA A 68 -21.20 -9.54 4.84
C ALA A 68 -21.16 -8.00 4.92
N ASP A 69 -20.96 -7.46 6.12
CA ASP A 69 -20.93 -6.01 6.36
C ASP A 69 -19.58 -5.38 5.95
N GLY A 70 -18.51 -6.19 5.85
CA GLY A 70 -17.21 -5.73 5.37
C GLY A 70 -16.50 -4.71 6.26
N GLU A 71 -16.96 -4.50 7.49
CA GLU A 71 -16.42 -3.47 8.41
C GLU A 71 -15.05 -3.82 9.02
N ILE A 72 -14.67 -5.09 8.94
CA ILE A 72 -13.50 -5.67 9.58
C ILE A 72 -12.74 -6.53 8.58
N SER A 73 -11.45 -6.28 8.41
CA SER A 73 -10.57 -7.04 7.54
C SER A 73 -10.06 -8.33 8.21
N LEU A 74 -9.48 -9.23 7.40
CA LEU A 74 -8.81 -10.42 7.89
C LEU A 74 -7.68 -10.09 8.89
N TYR A 75 -6.96 -8.98 8.65
CA TYR A 75 -5.86 -8.54 9.52
C TYR A 75 -6.35 -7.93 10.83
N ASP A 76 -7.53 -7.30 10.81
CA ASP A 76 -8.17 -6.82 12.04
C ASP A 76 -8.55 -7.99 12.94
N ARG A 77 -9.12 -9.06 12.37
CA ARG A 77 -9.41 -10.29 13.12
C ARG A 77 -8.13 -10.94 13.66
N ALA A 78 -7.07 -10.99 12.86
CA ALA A 78 -5.77 -11.49 13.31
C ALA A 78 -5.19 -10.64 14.45
N LEU A 79 -5.31 -9.29 14.39
CA LEU A 79 -4.83 -8.40 15.45
C LEU A 79 -5.53 -8.69 16.78
N VAL A 80 -6.86 -8.82 16.75
CA VAL A 80 -7.69 -9.14 17.92
C VAL A 80 -7.31 -10.51 18.49
N GLU A 81 -7.12 -11.50 17.63
CA GLU A 81 -6.77 -12.84 18.05
C GLU A 81 -5.36 -12.91 18.64
N ILE A 82 -4.33 -12.41 17.94
CA ILE A 82 -2.94 -12.40 18.42
C ILE A 82 -2.86 -11.61 19.74
N GLY A 83 -3.52 -10.45 19.81
CA GLY A 83 -3.54 -9.59 20.99
C GLY A 83 -4.46 -10.01 22.13
N GLN A 84 -5.10 -11.18 22.04
CA GLN A 84 -6.01 -11.72 23.05
C GLN A 84 -7.09 -10.70 23.48
N ASN A 85 -7.78 -10.09 22.50
CA ASN A 85 -8.75 -9.02 22.71
C ASN A 85 -8.19 -7.77 23.44
N GLY A 86 -6.88 -7.53 23.33
CA GLY A 86 -6.21 -6.37 23.94
C GLY A 86 -5.69 -6.64 25.36
N LEU A 87 -5.86 -7.86 25.89
CA LEU A 87 -5.36 -8.26 27.20
C LEU A 87 -3.86 -8.60 27.17
N GLY A 88 -3.32 -9.01 26.03
CA GLY A 88 -1.92 -9.37 25.87
C GLY A 88 -1.30 -8.65 24.69
N ILE A 89 -0.76 -7.43 24.91
CA ILE A 89 0.00 -6.71 23.89
C ILE A 89 1.50 -6.94 24.13
N GLY A 90 1.97 -8.11 23.68
CA GLY A 90 3.39 -8.48 23.64
C GLY A 90 4.12 -7.93 22.40
N SER A 91 5.40 -8.31 22.26
CA SER A 91 6.24 -7.91 21.12
C SER A 91 5.68 -8.40 19.79
N GLU A 92 5.07 -9.59 19.77
CA GLU A 92 4.44 -10.19 18.60
C GLU A 92 3.28 -9.36 18.06
N VAL A 93 2.46 -8.79 18.95
CA VAL A 93 1.33 -7.93 18.56
C VAL A 93 1.82 -6.59 18.04
N GLN A 94 2.85 -6.05 18.70
CA GLN A 94 3.46 -4.78 18.32
C GLN A 94 4.12 -4.87 16.95
N ASP A 95 4.94 -5.91 16.72
CA ASP A 95 5.58 -6.14 15.42
C ASP A 95 4.56 -6.43 14.32
N PHE A 96 3.50 -7.19 14.61
CA PHE A 96 2.41 -7.41 13.68
C PHE A 96 1.74 -6.09 13.29
N TYR A 97 1.45 -5.22 14.26
CA TYR A 97 0.84 -3.92 14.01
C TYR A 97 1.75 -3.03 13.15
N LEU A 98 3.03 -2.90 13.52
CA LEU A 98 3.99 -2.09 12.76
C LEU A 98 4.12 -2.59 11.32
N THR A 99 4.16 -3.91 11.12
CA THR A 99 4.35 -4.52 9.81
C THR A 99 3.12 -4.42 8.93
N GLU A 100 1.96 -4.88 9.40
CA GLU A 100 0.78 -5.03 8.57
C GLU A 100 -0.08 -3.76 8.52
N PHE A 101 -0.11 -2.98 9.60
CA PHE A 101 -0.98 -1.79 9.69
C PHE A 101 -0.26 -0.50 9.33
N LEU A 102 1.00 -0.34 9.76
CA LEU A 102 1.83 0.80 9.37
C LEU A 102 2.63 0.54 8.10
N GLY A 103 2.67 -0.70 7.59
CA GLY A 103 3.48 -1.04 6.41
C GLY A 103 4.97 -0.84 6.65
N ALA A 104 5.42 -0.87 7.90
CA ALA A 104 6.82 -0.71 8.24
C ALA A 104 7.56 -2.00 7.88
N ASN A 105 8.56 -1.87 6.99
CA ASN A 105 9.50 -2.95 6.80
C ASN A 105 10.43 -3.02 8.01
N ILE A 106 10.15 -3.97 8.89
CA ILE A 106 10.86 -4.26 10.15
C ILE A 106 12.38 -4.49 9.98
N SER A 107 12.85 -4.73 8.75
CA SER A 107 14.27 -4.92 8.40
C SER A 107 14.99 -3.66 7.90
N CYS A 108 14.31 -2.51 7.76
CA CYS A 108 14.88 -1.32 7.14
C CYS A 108 14.97 -0.11 8.10
N SER A 109 16.17 0.45 8.26
CA SER A 109 16.45 1.63 9.09
C SER A 109 15.62 2.86 8.72
N VAL A 110 15.23 2.98 7.45
CA VAL A 110 14.37 4.08 6.94
C VAL A 110 13.01 4.12 7.64
N ASN A 111 12.53 2.99 8.17
CA ASN A 111 11.27 2.94 8.91
C ASN A 111 11.41 3.35 10.38
N GLN A 112 12.62 3.48 10.92
CA GLN A 112 12.83 3.93 12.31
C GLN A 112 12.37 5.38 12.49
N GLN A 113 12.74 6.27 11.57
CA GLN A 113 12.29 7.66 11.63
C GLN A 113 10.78 7.77 11.42
N VAL A 114 10.22 7.01 10.47
CA VAL A 114 8.77 7.03 10.21
C VAL A 114 7.97 6.52 11.42
N ALA A 115 8.42 5.44 12.05
CA ALA A 115 7.79 4.92 13.26
C ALA A 115 7.95 5.90 14.43
N SER A 116 9.12 6.51 14.59
CA SER A 116 9.36 7.51 15.64
C SER A 116 8.50 8.75 15.45
N ASP A 117 8.39 9.27 14.22
CA ASP A 117 7.51 10.39 13.89
C ASP A 117 6.03 10.04 14.14
N TYR A 118 5.63 8.79 13.85
CA TYR A 118 4.28 8.33 14.13
C TYR A 118 4.01 8.25 15.64
N MET A 119 4.94 7.74 16.44
CA MET A 119 4.79 7.74 17.90
C MET A 119 4.77 9.16 18.46
N GLN A 120 5.66 10.03 17.98
CA GLN A 120 5.73 11.43 18.38
C GLN A 120 4.42 12.16 18.07
N PHE A 121 3.85 11.95 16.89
CA PHE A 121 2.56 12.51 16.52
C PHE A 121 1.43 12.05 17.46
N ASN A 122 1.40 10.77 17.83
CA ASN A 122 0.38 10.28 18.76
C ASN A 122 0.62 10.75 20.20
N LEU A 123 1.87 10.93 20.63
CA LEU A 123 2.21 11.59 21.90
C LEU A 123 1.68 13.03 21.93
N GLU A 124 1.89 13.78 20.85
CA GLU A 124 1.38 15.15 20.71
C GLU A 124 -0.15 15.19 20.74
N LEU A 125 -0.82 14.23 20.10
CA LEU A 125 -2.28 14.10 20.17
C LEU A 125 -2.75 13.79 21.60
N ASP A 126 -2.14 12.81 22.28
CA ASP A 126 -2.51 12.45 23.65
C ASP A 126 -2.37 13.65 24.60
N ASN A 127 -1.29 14.43 24.44
CA ASN A 127 -1.06 15.65 25.20
C ASN A 127 -2.07 16.75 24.88
N ALA A 128 -2.42 16.94 23.59
CA ALA A 128 -3.35 17.98 23.16
C ALA A 128 -4.80 17.67 23.57
N PHE A 129 -5.19 16.39 23.60
CA PHE A 129 -6.54 15.96 23.96
C PHE A 129 -6.67 15.54 25.44
N GLY A 130 -5.61 15.61 26.23
CA GLY A 130 -5.63 15.25 27.65
C GLY A 130 -6.01 13.79 27.91
N LEU A 131 -5.80 12.91 26.93
CA LEU A 131 -6.19 11.49 27.02
C LEU A 131 -5.25 10.66 27.91
N GLY A 132 -4.17 11.27 28.40
CA GLY A 132 -3.15 10.63 29.23
C GLY A 132 -3.59 10.22 30.63
N ASP A 133 -4.78 10.63 31.10
CA ASP A 133 -5.26 10.40 32.48
C ASP A 133 -6.37 9.33 32.56
N SER A 134 -6.23 8.25 31.79
CA SER A 134 -7.20 7.13 31.75
C SER A 134 -6.82 5.97 32.68
N ASP A 135 -6.26 6.26 33.86
CA ASP A 135 -6.12 5.28 34.95
C ASP A 135 -7.41 5.22 35.79
N SER A 136 -8.58 4.95 35.18
CA SER A 136 -9.79 4.57 35.93
C SER A 136 -10.94 4.05 35.05
N VAL A 137 -10.77 2.89 34.40
CA VAL A 137 -11.94 2.06 34.00
C VAL A 137 -11.68 0.61 34.40
N THR A 138 -11.39 0.43 35.68
CA THR A 138 -11.43 -0.85 36.40
C THR A 138 -12.33 -0.64 37.62
N GLY A 139 -13.65 -0.57 37.40
CA GLY A 139 -14.55 -0.30 38.53
C GLY A 139 -16.02 -0.17 38.19
N ALA A 140 -16.62 -1.10 37.43
CA ALA A 140 -18.08 -1.25 37.38
C ALA A 140 -18.50 -2.65 36.92
N ALA A 141 -18.02 -3.68 37.62
CA ALA A 141 -18.55 -5.04 37.50
C ALA A 141 -18.58 -5.72 38.86
N SER A 142 -19.30 -5.12 39.81
CA SER A 142 -19.81 -5.80 41.00
C SER A 142 -20.93 -4.97 41.61
N ALA A 143 -22.13 -5.19 41.09
CA ALA A 143 -23.36 -5.00 41.84
C ALA A 143 -24.31 -6.13 41.43
N LEU A 144 -24.21 -7.23 42.17
CA LEU A 144 -25.28 -8.20 42.34
C LEU A 144 -26.49 -7.47 42.94
N ILE A 145 -27.61 -7.36 42.23
CA ILE A 145 -28.96 -7.40 42.83
C ILE A 145 -29.90 -8.16 41.88
N ASP A 146 -30.59 -9.10 42.52
CA ASP A 146 -31.54 -10.11 42.04
C ASP A 146 -32.77 -9.55 41.28
N PRO A 147 -33.50 -10.40 40.52
CA PRO A 147 -34.71 -10.05 39.78
C PRO A 147 -35.98 -10.37 40.59
N SER A 148 -37.03 -9.53 40.52
CA SER A 148 -38.45 -9.96 40.60
C SER A 148 -39.45 -8.78 40.55
N VAL A 149 -40.61 -9.04 39.94
CA VAL A 149 -41.89 -8.28 39.94
C VAL A 149 -41.90 -6.98 39.12
N GLY A 150 -42.79 -6.69 38.17
CA GLY A 150 -44.05 -7.29 37.74
C GLY A 150 -45.02 -6.15 37.35
N ALA A 151 -45.67 -6.30 36.19
CA ALA A 151 -46.93 -5.69 35.77
C ALA A 151 -46.99 -4.25 35.19
N ASP A 152 -47.66 -4.22 34.02
CA ASP A 152 -48.58 -3.23 33.45
C ASP A 152 -48.08 -2.02 32.62
N ALA A 153 -48.40 -2.13 31.33
CA ALA A 153 -48.44 -1.09 30.30
C ALA A 153 -49.64 -0.12 30.53
N PRO A 154 -49.81 1.00 29.78
CA PRO A 154 -50.14 0.94 28.34
C PRO A 154 -49.55 2.07 27.47
N ALA A 155 -49.77 1.89 26.17
CA ALA A 155 -49.28 2.60 25.01
C ALA A 155 -49.58 4.10 24.91
N THR A 156 -48.72 4.83 24.18
CA THR A 156 -49.14 5.93 23.30
C THR A 156 -48.21 5.99 22.09
N GLN A 157 -48.79 5.90 20.90
CA GLN A 157 -48.15 6.03 19.59
C GLN A 157 -47.82 7.50 19.29
N GLY A 158 -46.69 7.76 18.65
CA GLY A 158 -46.33 9.08 18.12
C GLY A 158 -44.92 9.15 17.55
N ALA A 159 -44.76 8.74 16.30
CA ALA A 159 -43.64 9.13 15.43
C ALA A 159 -44.23 9.90 14.23
N PRO A 160 -43.48 10.71 13.44
CA PRO A 160 -42.03 10.81 13.37
C PRO A 160 -41.47 12.25 13.28
N GLY A 161 -40.44 12.55 14.06
CA GLY A 161 -39.54 13.69 13.82
C GLY A 161 -38.12 13.17 13.83
N ARG A 162 -37.54 12.97 12.65
CA ARG A 162 -36.20 12.43 12.41
C ARG A 162 -35.17 13.56 12.52
N PRO A 163 -34.34 13.67 13.58
CA PRO A 163 -33.10 14.43 13.48
C PRO A 163 -32.11 13.57 12.68
N GLY A 164 -31.49 14.17 11.68
CA GLY A 164 -30.51 13.52 10.83
C GLY A 164 -29.44 12.81 11.65
N SER A 165 -29.32 11.51 11.44
CA SER A 165 -28.21 10.69 11.89
C SER A 165 -26.90 11.27 11.31
N PRO A 166 -25.94 11.73 12.14
CA PRO A 166 -24.60 12.04 11.68
C PRO A 166 -23.84 10.71 11.53
N CYS A 167 -24.18 9.94 10.49
CA CYS A 167 -23.50 8.69 10.17
C CYS A 167 -22.16 8.94 9.47
N HIS A 168 -21.26 9.77 10.00
CA HIS A 168 -19.87 9.91 9.51
C HIS A 168 -18.88 9.91 10.68
N GLY A 169 -18.94 8.83 11.48
CA GLY A 169 -17.93 8.49 12.50
C GLY A 169 -16.99 7.38 12.04
N VAL A 170 -16.93 7.05 10.75
CA VAL A 170 -15.90 6.14 10.23
C VAL A 170 -14.58 6.86 10.42
N SER A 171 -13.79 6.40 11.38
CA SER A 171 -12.46 6.88 11.72
C SER A 171 -11.66 7.26 10.45
N ILE A 172 -11.66 8.56 10.11
CA ILE A 172 -10.98 9.14 8.93
C ILE A 172 -9.45 9.18 9.15
N GLN A 173 -9.05 9.17 10.43
CA GLN A 173 -7.67 9.24 10.91
C GLN A 173 -6.73 8.11 10.40
N PRO A 174 -7.09 6.82 10.44
CA PRO A 174 -6.23 5.73 9.94
C PRO A 174 -5.88 5.85 8.45
N ASN A 175 -6.73 6.49 7.65
CA ASN A 175 -6.44 6.67 6.21
C ASN A 175 -5.41 7.78 5.97
N ILE A 176 -5.48 8.89 6.73
CA ILE A 176 -4.51 10.00 6.63
C ILE A 176 -3.09 9.48 6.92
N ASN A 177 -2.93 8.72 8.01
CA ASN A 177 -1.63 8.21 8.41
C ASN A 177 -1.03 7.27 7.37
N ARG A 178 -1.84 6.36 6.82
CA ARG A 178 -1.40 5.47 5.72
C ARG A 178 -0.97 6.26 4.48
N LEU A 179 -1.67 7.34 4.16
CA LEU A 179 -1.36 8.19 3.01
C LEU A 179 -0.05 8.95 3.21
N ILE A 180 0.18 9.49 4.41
CA ILE A 180 1.44 10.17 4.77
C ILE A 180 2.61 9.18 4.76
N ILE A 181 2.42 7.97 5.31
CA ILE A 181 3.45 6.92 5.29
C ILE A 181 3.80 6.55 3.84
N ARG A 182 2.80 6.30 2.98
CA ARG A 182 3.03 6.02 1.56
C ARG A 182 3.75 7.18 0.86
N PHE A 183 3.38 8.42 1.15
CA PHE A 183 4.06 9.59 0.61
C PHE A 183 5.54 9.61 1.01
N ARG A 184 5.86 9.38 2.30
CA ARG A 184 7.25 9.31 2.78
C ARG A 184 8.03 8.16 2.14
N GLN A 185 7.41 6.99 1.99
CA GLN A 185 8.01 5.85 1.29
C GLN A 185 8.31 6.19 -0.18
N ALA A 186 7.33 6.75 -0.90
CA ALA A 186 7.50 7.19 -2.28
C ALA A 186 8.61 8.26 -2.41
N LYS A 187 8.69 9.18 -1.45
CA LYS A 187 9.73 10.22 -1.38
C LYS A 187 11.11 9.59 -1.23
N ASN A 188 11.28 8.68 -0.28
CA ASN A 188 12.55 8.01 -0.03
C ASN A 188 12.97 7.13 -1.21
N ASP A 189 12.03 6.41 -1.83
CA ASP A 189 12.29 5.59 -3.02
C ASP A 189 12.70 6.44 -4.22
N PHE A 190 12.13 7.63 -4.37
CA PHE A 190 12.54 8.60 -5.38
C PHE A 190 13.98 9.08 -5.15
N TYR A 191 14.32 9.55 -3.93
CA TYR A 191 15.67 10.03 -3.63
C TYR A 191 16.74 8.95 -3.76
N ARG A 192 16.46 7.73 -3.28
CA ARG A 192 17.37 6.59 -3.42
C ARG A 192 17.72 6.32 -4.90
N ARG A 193 16.75 6.46 -5.80
CA ARG A 193 16.96 6.26 -7.25
C ARG A 193 17.67 7.46 -7.88
N SER A 194 17.35 8.67 -7.42
CA SER A 194 17.95 9.90 -7.94
C SER A 194 19.44 10.00 -7.64
N GLU A 195 19.87 9.56 -6.44
CA GLU A 195 21.28 9.46 -6.08
C GLU A 195 22.06 8.52 -7.01
N SER A 196 21.43 7.41 -7.42
CA SER A 196 22.03 6.45 -8.36
C SER A 196 21.90 6.85 -9.84
N ASN A 197 21.31 8.01 -10.16
CA ASN A 197 20.93 8.42 -11.52
C ASN A 197 20.08 7.37 -12.26
N THR A 198 19.36 6.52 -11.54
CA THR A 198 18.44 5.52 -12.10
C THR A 198 16.99 5.91 -11.84
N ASP A 199 16.69 7.20 -12.00
CA ASP A 199 15.32 7.70 -11.92
C ASP A 199 14.46 7.03 -12.97
N THR A 200 13.62 6.09 -12.53
CA THR A 200 12.67 5.44 -13.40
C THR A 200 11.43 6.29 -13.51
N GLU A 201 10.87 6.40 -14.71
CA GLU A 201 9.61 7.13 -14.92
C GLU A 201 8.50 6.65 -13.97
N SER A 202 8.53 5.36 -13.58
CA SER A 202 7.62 4.77 -12.60
C SER A 202 7.75 5.35 -11.19
N SER A 203 8.95 5.57 -10.65
CA SER A 203 9.12 6.10 -9.29
C SER A 203 8.70 7.57 -9.22
N VAL A 204 9.04 8.34 -10.25
CA VAL A 204 8.64 9.75 -10.35
C VAL A 204 7.12 9.89 -10.44
N ARG A 205 6.46 9.09 -11.28
CA ARG A 205 4.99 9.05 -11.36
C ARG A 205 4.36 8.62 -10.03
N PHE A 206 4.92 7.59 -9.38
CA PHE A 206 4.42 7.11 -8.10
C PHE A 206 4.48 8.17 -7.00
N LEU A 207 5.59 8.92 -6.89
CA LEU A 207 5.70 10.03 -5.94
C LEU A 207 4.70 11.14 -6.26
N ARG A 208 4.59 11.54 -7.54
CA ARG A 208 3.65 12.57 -7.98
C ARG A 208 2.21 12.19 -7.61
N ASP A 209 1.76 11.01 -8.00
CA ASP A 209 0.38 10.57 -7.79
C ASP A 209 0.08 10.36 -6.29
N THR A 210 1.06 9.87 -5.52
CA THR A 210 0.92 9.73 -4.06
C THR A 210 0.84 11.10 -3.36
N ALA A 211 1.65 12.07 -3.78
CA ALA A 211 1.61 13.43 -3.24
C ALA A 211 0.30 14.14 -3.59
N GLU A 212 -0.20 13.98 -4.82
CA GLU A 212 -1.49 14.52 -5.26
C GLU A 212 -2.65 13.96 -4.43
N ASN A 213 -2.70 12.63 -4.28
CA ASN A 213 -3.68 11.95 -3.44
C ASN A 213 -3.62 12.44 -1.99
N ALA A 214 -2.41 12.62 -1.44
CA ALA A 214 -2.21 13.15 -0.09
C ALA A 214 -2.77 14.57 0.08
N LEU A 215 -2.49 15.47 -0.86
CA LEU A 215 -3.01 16.84 -0.82
C LEU A 215 -4.53 16.87 -0.97
N GLN A 216 -5.08 16.11 -1.91
CA GLN A 216 -6.53 16.06 -2.13
C GLN A 216 -7.25 15.55 -0.88
N TYR A 217 -6.73 14.49 -0.25
CA TYR A 217 -7.31 13.94 0.96
C TYR A 217 -7.23 14.90 2.15
N LEU A 218 -6.09 15.55 2.37
CA LEU A 218 -5.93 16.52 3.45
C LEU A 218 -6.86 17.73 3.30
N ARG A 219 -7.02 18.23 2.07
CA ARG A 219 -7.92 19.35 1.75
C ARG A 219 -9.39 18.95 1.90
N ALA A 220 -9.78 17.78 1.39
CA ALA A 220 -11.16 17.28 1.48
C ALA A 220 -11.61 17.02 2.92
N ASN A 221 -10.70 16.64 3.82
CA ASN A 221 -10.99 16.38 5.24
C ASN A 221 -10.82 17.60 6.14
N GLY A 222 -10.87 18.82 5.60
CA GLY A 222 -10.87 20.05 6.38
C GLY A 222 -9.56 20.33 7.13
N ARG A 223 -8.42 19.77 6.67
CA ARG A 223 -7.09 20.02 7.24
C ARG A 223 -6.15 20.74 6.27
N PRO A 224 -6.52 21.93 5.73
CA PRO A 224 -5.67 22.66 4.80
C PRO A 224 -4.40 23.23 5.45
N ASN A 225 -4.33 23.27 6.78
CA ASN A 225 -3.21 23.85 7.55
C ASN A 225 -2.31 22.78 8.19
N HIS A 226 -2.36 21.53 7.71
CA HIS A 226 -1.46 20.49 8.23
C HIS A 226 0.00 20.85 7.96
N SER A 227 0.86 20.71 8.98
CA SER A 227 2.30 21.01 8.94
C SER A 227 3.08 20.35 7.79
N LEU A 228 2.58 19.25 7.22
CA LEU A 228 3.23 18.51 6.15
C LEU A 228 2.82 18.99 4.76
N ILE A 229 1.78 19.83 4.63
CA ILE A 229 1.30 20.30 3.33
C ILE A 229 2.40 21.02 2.54
N PRO A 230 3.19 21.94 3.13
CA PRO A 230 4.29 22.58 2.39
C PRO A 230 5.31 21.58 1.84
N ASP A 231 5.64 20.53 2.61
CA ASP A 231 6.56 19.46 2.17
C ASP A 231 5.95 18.65 1.02
N ILE A 232 4.68 18.26 1.13
CA ILE A 232 3.98 17.48 0.09
C ILE A 232 3.83 18.31 -1.20
N GLU A 233 3.48 19.59 -1.10
CA GLU A 233 3.35 20.49 -2.26
C GLU A 233 4.67 20.74 -2.99
N TYR A 234 5.78 20.83 -2.24
CA TYR A 234 7.10 20.94 -2.82
C TYR A 234 7.44 19.68 -3.63
N HIS A 235 7.25 18.49 -3.04
CA HIS A 235 7.56 17.22 -3.70
C HIS A 235 6.62 16.90 -4.86
N PHE A 236 5.35 17.30 -4.78
CA PHE A 236 4.41 17.19 -5.89
C PHE A 236 4.90 17.99 -7.10
N ARG A 237 5.29 19.26 -6.89
CA ARG A 237 5.84 20.12 -7.97
C ARG A 237 7.11 19.53 -8.55
N LEU A 238 8.05 19.13 -7.70
CA LEU A 238 9.31 18.50 -8.10
C LEU A 238 9.09 17.24 -8.96
N ALA A 239 8.23 16.33 -8.49
CA ALA A 239 7.95 15.08 -9.19
C ALA A 239 7.18 15.32 -10.50
N ARG A 240 6.26 16.29 -10.53
CA ARG A 240 5.55 16.69 -11.76
C ARG A 240 6.52 17.21 -12.82
N ASP A 241 7.41 18.11 -12.44
CA ASP A 241 8.36 18.72 -13.37
C ASP A 241 9.38 17.67 -13.87
N ARG A 242 9.83 16.74 -13.01
CA ARG A 242 10.64 15.60 -13.44
C ARG A 242 9.91 14.61 -14.32
N ALA A 243 8.65 14.31 -14.05
CA ALA A 243 7.85 13.44 -14.92
C ALA A 243 7.72 14.06 -16.32
N ALA A 244 7.51 15.37 -16.41
CA ALA A 244 7.47 16.08 -17.68
C ALA A 244 8.81 16.00 -18.45
N GLN A 245 9.94 16.12 -17.74
CA GLN A 245 11.27 15.97 -18.34
C GLN A 245 11.52 14.55 -18.85
N LEU A 246 11.19 13.52 -18.07
CA LEU A 246 11.33 12.12 -18.46
C LEU A 246 10.41 11.73 -19.63
N SER A 247 9.23 12.35 -19.72
CA SER A 247 8.32 12.22 -20.87
C SER A 247 8.77 13.05 -22.10
N GLY A 248 10.00 13.59 -22.11
CA GLY A 248 10.56 14.33 -23.24
C GLY A 248 9.89 15.69 -23.47
N GLY A 249 9.38 16.33 -22.41
CA GLY A 249 8.70 17.63 -22.49
C GLY A 249 7.30 17.57 -23.10
N ARG A 250 6.80 16.39 -23.47
CA ARG A 250 5.39 16.22 -23.86
C ARG A 250 4.51 16.26 -22.61
N GLN A 251 4.12 17.45 -22.20
CA GLN A 251 3.02 17.60 -21.25
C GLN A 251 1.76 16.93 -21.81
N ARG A 252 1.03 16.22 -20.94
CA ARG A 252 -0.27 15.67 -21.34
C ARG A 252 -1.20 16.85 -21.64
N ARG A 253 -2.09 16.72 -22.63
CA ARG A 253 -2.98 17.82 -23.07
C ARG A 253 -3.82 18.46 -21.95
N PHE A 254 -3.95 17.79 -20.80
CA PHE A 254 -4.71 18.24 -19.64
C PHE A 254 -3.90 19.07 -18.62
N GLU A 255 -2.57 19.14 -18.75
CA GLU A 255 -1.69 19.77 -17.77
C GLU A 255 -1.24 21.20 -18.16
N ASP A 256 -1.69 21.72 -19.30
CA ASP A 256 -1.37 23.07 -19.78
C ASP A 256 -2.46 24.07 -19.33
N PRO A 257 -2.29 24.79 -18.19
CA PRO A 257 -3.29 25.73 -17.69
C PRO A 257 -3.46 26.95 -18.61
N SER A 258 -2.58 27.11 -19.60
CA SER A 258 -2.64 28.16 -20.61
C SER A 258 -3.74 27.92 -21.65
N ARG A 259 -4.32 26.70 -21.71
CA ARG A 259 -5.44 26.36 -22.58
C ARG A 259 -6.75 26.36 -21.80
N GLY A 260 -7.35 27.53 -21.70
CA GLY A 260 -8.67 27.71 -21.10
C GLY A 260 -9.76 26.81 -21.72
N PRO A 261 -10.81 26.49 -20.96
CA PRO A 261 -11.91 25.67 -21.43
C PRO A 261 -12.76 26.50 -22.41
N GLY A 262 -12.71 26.17 -23.71
CA GLY A 262 -13.74 26.64 -24.65
C GLY A 262 -13.31 27.11 -26.03
N ILE A 263 -12.08 26.93 -26.49
CA ILE A 263 -11.76 27.26 -27.90
C ILE A 263 -11.96 26.02 -28.80
N PRO A 264 -13.02 25.97 -29.63
CA PRO A 264 -13.17 24.90 -30.63
C PRO A 264 -12.02 24.97 -31.63
N TYR A 265 -11.37 23.83 -31.83
CA TYR A 265 -10.27 23.65 -32.78
C TYR A 265 -10.71 24.01 -34.20
N ARG A 266 -10.31 25.19 -34.69
CA ARG A 266 -10.15 25.43 -36.12
C ARG A 266 -8.80 24.85 -36.51
N GLY A 267 -8.81 23.59 -36.95
CA GLY A 267 -7.61 22.94 -37.49
C GLY A 267 -7.00 23.78 -38.63
N PRO A 268 -5.67 23.81 -38.77
CA PRO A 268 -5.03 24.50 -39.88
C PRO A 268 -5.43 23.76 -41.16
N ARG A 269 -6.30 24.42 -41.92
CA ARG A 269 -6.65 24.07 -43.29
C ARG A 269 -5.34 24.07 -44.06
N ARG A 270 -4.77 22.88 -44.30
CA ARG A 270 -3.68 22.71 -45.26
C ARG A 270 -4.24 23.17 -46.60
N GLU A 271 -3.78 24.34 -47.00
CA GLU A 271 -4.10 24.97 -48.25
C GLU A 271 -3.37 24.18 -49.33
N ASP A 272 -4.11 23.24 -49.93
CA ASP A 272 -3.69 22.46 -51.08
C ASP A 272 -3.50 23.42 -52.26
N SER A 273 -2.27 23.91 -52.41
CA SER A 273 -1.75 24.49 -53.63
C SER A 273 -0.68 23.56 -54.17
N ARG A 274 -1.08 22.67 -55.07
CA ARG A 274 -0.54 22.59 -56.44
C ARG A 274 -1.22 21.48 -57.24
N ARG A 275 -2.07 21.93 -58.16
CA ARG A 275 -2.38 21.25 -59.41
C ARG A 275 -1.07 20.92 -60.10
N PHE A 276 -0.81 19.63 -60.36
CA PHE A 276 -0.02 19.21 -61.49
C PHE A 276 -0.85 18.20 -62.28
N VAL A 277 -1.12 18.60 -63.52
CA VAL A 277 -1.83 17.85 -64.56
C VAL A 277 -0.86 16.80 -65.10
N GLY A 278 -1.28 15.53 -65.16
CA GLY A 278 -0.43 14.45 -65.67
C GLY A 278 -1.10 13.09 -65.66
N ASP A 279 -1.96 12.90 -66.66
CA ASP A 279 -2.22 11.66 -67.43
C ASP A 279 -2.61 10.34 -66.73
N PRO A 280 -3.78 9.74 -67.06
CA PRO A 280 -4.18 8.42 -66.60
C PRO A 280 -3.83 7.35 -67.66
N THR A 281 -2.80 6.55 -67.42
CA THR A 281 -2.62 5.27 -68.13
C THR A 281 -3.19 4.12 -67.30
N PRO A 282 -4.20 3.37 -67.80
CA PRO A 282 -4.72 2.17 -67.16
C PRO A 282 -4.08 0.94 -67.81
N ARG A 283 -3.39 0.08 -67.05
CA ARG A 283 -2.96 -1.25 -67.53
C ARG A 283 -2.76 -2.23 -66.35
N PRO A 284 -2.83 -3.55 -66.58
CA PRO A 284 -4.03 -4.32 -66.22
C PRO A 284 -3.77 -5.42 -65.19
N ARG A 285 -4.85 -5.92 -64.60
CA ARG A 285 -4.90 -7.22 -63.89
C ARG A 285 -4.59 -8.35 -64.86
N VAL A 286 -3.70 -9.25 -64.47
CA VAL A 286 -3.52 -10.58 -65.07
C VAL A 286 -3.59 -11.63 -63.94
N TYR A 287 -4.20 -12.76 -64.31
CA TYR A 287 -4.69 -13.88 -63.53
C TYR A 287 -3.60 -14.76 -62.86
N GLU A 288 -4.03 -15.47 -61.79
CA GLU A 288 -3.80 -16.90 -61.46
C GLU A 288 -2.93 -17.73 -62.44
N ALA A 289 -2.12 -18.74 -62.07
CA ALA A 289 -1.89 -19.52 -60.84
C ALA A 289 -0.55 -20.33 -61.00
N PRO A 290 -0.41 -21.63 -60.68
CA PRO A 290 0.11 -22.23 -59.42
C PRO A 290 1.36 -23.15 -59.60
N ARG A 291 1.78 -23.79 -58.49
CA ARG A 291 2.80 -24.89 -58.34
C ARG A 291 4.25 -24.38 -58.41
N GLY A 292 5.21 -24.83 -57.61
CA GLY A 292 5.37 -26.01 -56.74
C GLY A 292 6.87 -26.34 -56.73
N GLY A 293 7.39 -26.97 -55.68
CA GLY A 293 8.70 -27.63 -55.72
C GLY A 293 9.81 -27.03 -54.85
N ASP A 294 9.93 -27.56 -53.64
CA ASP A 294 11.21 -28.01 -53.04
C ASP A 294 11.88 -29.04 -54.00
N PRO A 295 13.19 -29.43 -53.96
CA PRO A 295 14.15 -29.29 -52.86
C PRO A 295 15.64 -29.00 -53.22
N GLY A 296 16.40 -28.60 -52.18
CA GLY A 296 17.77 -29.05 -51.84
C GLY A 296 18.95 -28.91 -52.82
N ARG A 297 20.03 -28.25 -52.37
CA ARG A 297 21.34 -28.90 -52.08
C ARG A 297 22.42 -27.90 -51.57
N PRO A 298 23.47 -28.40 -50.90
CA PRO A 298 24.50 -27.65 -50.17
C PRO A 298 25.83 -27.53 -50.95
N PHE A 299 26.71 -26.60 -50.50
CA PHE A 299 28.18 -26.50 -50.70
C PHE A 299 28.58 -25.06 -50.25
N GLU A 300 29.74 -24.72 -49.70
CA GLU A 300 30.99 -25.40 -49.36
C GLU A 300 31.76 -24.44 -48.42
N GLU A 301 32.48 -24.99 -47.46
CA GLU A 301 33.68 -24.40 -46.84
C GLU A 301 34.79 -24.32 -47.93
N PRO A 302 35.82 -23.45 -47.87
CA PRO A 302 36.89 -23.69 -46.88
C PRO A 302 37.73 -22.48 -46.40
N SER A 303 38.30 -22.70 -45.22
CA SER A 303 39.72 -22.52 -44.82
C SER A 303 40.45 -21.17 -44.83
N ASN A 304 41.04 -20.96 -43.65
CA ASN A 304 42.44 -20.61 -43.36
C ASN A 304 42.88 -19.14 -43.26
N GLY A 305 43.53 -18.85 -42.13
CA GLY A 305 44.43 -17.72 -42.00
C GLY A 305 44.79 -17.34 -40.57
N ASN A 306 45.59 -18.19 -39.91
CA ASN A 306 46.31 -17.91 -38.66
C ASN A 306 47.11 -16.59 -38.73
N SER A 307 47.21 -15.84 -37.63
CA SER A 307 48.43 -15.14 -37.23
C SER A 307 48.38 -14.73 -35.75
N ASP A 308 49.51 -14.99 -35.12
CA ASP A 308 49.80 -15.05 -33.69
C ASP A 308 49.94 -13.71 -32.96
N ASN A 309 50.03 -13.85 -31.63
CA ASN A 309 50.91 -13.14 -30.67
C ASN A 309 50.34 -12.03 -29.74
N PRO A 310 50.96 -11.85 -28.54
CA PRO A 310 50.26 -12.06 -27.26
C PRO A 310 50.47 -10.93 -26.22
N GLU A 311 50.10 -11.24 -24.96
CA GLU A 311 50.35 -10.53 -23.69
C GLU A 311 49.41 -9.33 -23.39
N GLY A 312 48.77 -9.19 -22.24
CA GLY A 312 48.69 -10.00 -21.03
C GLY A 312 47.68 -9.33 -20.09
N SER A 313 46.83 -10.10 -19.42
CA SER A 313 46.12 -9.60 -18.24
C SER A 313 45.65 -10.77 -17.36
N VAL A 314 45.99 -10.64 -16.09
CA VAL A 314 45.74 -11.60 -15.01
C VAL A 314 44.30 -11.42 -14.53
N SER A 315 43.49 -12.48 -14.53
CA SER A 315 42.24 -12.53 -13.76
C SER A 315 41.93 -13.93 -13.23
N LEU A 316 41.68 -13.97 -11.93
CA LEU A 316 41.47 -15.11 -11.04
C LEU A 316 40.17 -15.91 -11.29
N PRO A 317 40.08 -17.17 -10.81
CA PRO A 317 39.04 -18.11 -11.22
C PRO A 317 37.71 -17.97 -10.45
N HIS A 318 36.61 -17.93 -11.21
CA HIS A 318 35.25 -18.13 -10.72
C HIS A 318 35.00 -19.58 -10.26
N LYS A 319 34.74 -19.76 -8.96
CA LYS A 319 34.18 -21.01 -8.41
C LYS A 319 32.71 -21.13 -8.78
N ARG A 320 32.40 -22.00 -9.75
CA ARG A 320 31.06 -22.53 -9.99
C ARG A 320 30.67 -23.48 -8.86
N LYS A 321 29.57 -23.22 -8.15
CA LYS A 321 28.88 -24.21 -7.30
C LYS A 321 27.63 -24.71 -8.02
N ARG A 322 27.49 -26.04 -8.03
CA ARG A 322 26.46 -26.85 -8.69
C ARG A 322 25.10 -26.73 -7.97
N PRO A 323 23.98 -27.04 -8.67
CA PRO A 323 22.66 -27.13 -8.06
C PRO A 323 22.56 -28.40 -7.20
N ILE A 324 21.96 -28.27 -6.01
CA ILE A 324 21.61 -29.40 -5.14
C ILE A 324 20.20 -29.86 -5.51
N ASP A 325 20.13 -31.18 -5.61
CA ASP A 325 19.04 -32.00 -6.08
C ASP A 325 17.84 -32.03 -5.12
N SER A 326 16.72 -32.34 -5.76
CA SER A 326 15.37 -32.56 -5.24
C SER A 326 15.28 -33.54 -4.06
N TYR A 327 14.57 -33.14 -2.99
CA TYR A 327 14.10 -34.07 -1.95
C TYR A 327 12.58 -34.24 -2.07
N ARG A 328 12.16 -35.46 -2.38
CA ARG A 328 10.78 -35.93 -2.52
C ARG A 328 10.50 -36.88 -1.34
N PRO A 329 9.59 -36.58 -0.40
CA PRO A 329 9.24 -37.53 0.65
C PRO A 329 8.25 -38.57 0.10
N SER A 330 8.57 -39.84 0.35
CA SER A 330 7.70 -40.99 0.07
C SER A 330 6.41 -40.96 0.88
N ARG A 331 5.38 -41.48 0.23
CA ARG A 331 4.07 -41.88 0.75
C ARG A 331 4.19 -43.29 1.33
N ASP A 332 3.23 -43.63 2.21
CA ASP A 332 2.88 -44.95 2.76
C ASP A 332 3.38 -45.20 4.20
N ASN A 333 2.50 -45.04 5.21
CA ASN A 333 1.50 -46.02 5.65
C ASN A 333 0.43 -45.36 6.53
#